data_AF-A0A814HEJ9-F1
#
_entry.id   AF-A0A814HEJ9-F1
#
_cell.length_a   1.000
_cell.length_b   1.000
_cell.length_c   1.000
_cell.angle_alpha   90.00
_cell.angle_beta   90.00
_cell.angle_gamma   90.00
#
_symmetry.space_group_name_H-M   'P 1'
#
loop_
_entity.id
_entity.type
_entity.pdbx_description
1 polymer ?
#
loop_
_entity_poly.entity_id
_entity_poly.type
_entity_poly.pdbx_seq_one_letter_code
_entity_poly.pdbx_strand_id
1 'polypeptide(L)'
;MPEIAISSTGWLAICLRNGIAGIFHMKDTSLWQYLQSESKSNDLNRNLIKFSPNGQVLIITGENKQLNVYIAKDEFFWQLQKIIIVEKFITALDLTNEFLCIVNKNGDIYKIDLLFNDNSKHLILNDEYCIIKHSSMILDMISNESFILIADQNKKICLNSYPDISQNQSYCLGHTEFVSHLKLIDNYRFLSASGDGTLRLWSLPDCKPLVFIHSKIFVLLSKEIFYTQLFHSENQTFIENYRLDAKPDEFCSDPSSIINYSIWKMDIASFNSNDSNIYIAFSIYFQRLHSIYLTTLLNMKELINEQRKLIFDSSYGTIIDYCFSSKAILHDDYRTDSKCYLYILFDSNTLLKTDVISILSCDKTELFIKPDEDIQEINNILASKEFHSINNNNTTVSDDILYKELFKNHLESSDNCCSKRKNDRIDQEQRKKQICSQMEDNISIA
;
A
#
# COMPACT_ATOMS: atom_id res chain seq x y z
N MET A 1 4.79 -10.52 2.12
CA MET A 1 5.13 -10.12 3.50
C MET A 1 3.83 -9.90 4.25
N PRO A 2 3.79 -10.01 5.58
CA PRO A 2 2.60 -9.56 6.29
C PRO A 2 2.26 -8.11 5.95
N GLU A 3 0.97 -7.78 5.92
CA GLU A 3 0.48 -6.43 5.66
C GLU A 3 -0.56 -6.06 6.71
N ILE A 4 -0.66 -4.78 7.05
CA ILE A 4 -1.63 -4.26 8.01
C ILE A 4 -2.61 -3.29 7.36
N ALA A 5 -3.86 -3.34 7.82
CA ALA A 5 -4.89 -2.36 7.46
C ALA A 5 -5.68 -1.95 8.69
N ILE A 6 -6.14 -0.70 8.73
CA ILE A 6 -6.97 -0.18 9.80
C ILE A 6 -8.28 0.32 9.23
N SER A 7 -9.37 -0.16 9.81
CA SER A 7 -10.73 0.21 9.48
C SER A 7 -11.12 1.58 10.07
N SER A 8 -12.05 2.26 9.42
CA SER A 8 -12.76 3.42 9.98
C SER A 8 -13.49 3.10 11.28
N THR A 9 -13.90 1.85 11.48
CA THR A 9 -14.61 1.39 12.67
C THR A 9 -13.70 0.94 13.81
N GLY A 10 -12.39 1.22 13.75
CA GLY A 10 -11.47 0.92 14.85
C GLY A 10 -10.98 -0.53 14.91
N TRP A 11 -11.03 -1.25 13.79
CA TRP A 11 -10.44 -2.58 13.65
C TRP A 11 -9.07 -2.52 12.98
N LEU A 12 -8.10 -3.23 13.54
CA LEU A 12 -6.79 -3.51 12.94
C LEU A 12 -6.79 -4.93 12.42
N ALA A 13 -6.50 -5.11 11.14
CA ALA A 13 -6.26 -6.42 10.56
C ALA A 13 -4.79 -6.57 10.19
N ILE A 14 -4.21 -7.71 10.56
CA ILE A 14 -2.84 -8.10 10.26
C ILE A 14 -2.92 -9.37 9.42
N CYS A 15 -2.70 -9.25 8.12
CA CYS A 15 -2.64 -10.38 7.21
C CYS A 15 -1.23 -10.96 7.22
N LEU A 16 -1.09 -12.25 7.55
CA LEU A 16 0.14 -13.02 7.43
C LEU A 16 0.27 -13.61 6.01
N ARG A 17 1.33 -14.38 5.75
CA ARG A 17 1.44 -15.13 4.49
C ARG A 17 0.34 -16.20 4.41
N ASN A 18 -0.15 -16.48 3.20
CA ASN A 18 -1.15 -17.51 2.89
C ASN A 18 -2.61 -17.19 3.28
N GLY A 19 -2.96 -15.90 3.41
CA GLY A 19 -4.35 -15.46 3.62
C GLY A 19 -4.92 -15.68 5.01
N ILE A 20 -4.06 -16.06 5.96
CA ILE A 20 -4.36 -16.05 7.38
C ILE A 20 -4.28 -14.61 7.88
N ALA A 21 -5.23 -14.18 8.69
CA ALA A 21 -5.17 -12.87 9.33
C ALA A 21 -5.63 -12.91 10.80
N GLY A 22 -5.02 -12.07 11.63
CA GLY A 22 -5.59 -11.68 12.91
C GLY A 22 -6.32 -10.35 12.76
N ILE A 23 -7.51 -10.23 13.34
CA ILE A 23 -8.23 -8.96 13.41
C ILE A 23 -8.49 -8.59 14.87
N PHE A 24 -8.20 -7.35 15.23
CA PHE A 24 -8.17 -6.83 16.61
C PHE A 24 -8.98 -5.54 16.69
N HIS A 25 -9.83 -5.41 17.70
CA HIS A 25 -10.49 -4.14 17.98
C HIS A 25 -9.56 -3.23 18.80
N MET A 26 -9.42 -1.98 18.36
CA MET A 26 -8.39 -1.08 18.88
C MET A 26 -8.74 -0.39 20.20
N LYS A 27 -10.00 -0.45 20.65
CA LYS A 27 -10.43 0.08 21.96
C LYS A 27 -10.59 -1.00 23.04
N ASP A 28 -10.68 -2.25 22.61
CA ASP A 28 -10.87 -3.39 23.51
C ASP A 28 -10.19 -4.59 22.86
N THR A 29 -8.95 -4.80 23.27
CA THR A 29 -8.04 -5.78 22.70
C THR A 29 -8.37 -7.23 23.05
N SER A 30 -9.31 -7.42 23.99
CA SER A 30 -9.92 -8.74 24.24
C SER A 30 -10.78 -9.19 23.05
N LEU A 31 -11.28 -8.24 22.24
CA LEU A 31 -12.04 -8.50 21.04
C LEU A 31 -11.11 -8.67 19.86
N TRP A 32 -10.67 -9.90 19.66
CA TRP A 32 -9.93 -10.28 18.48
C TRP A 32 -10.47 -11.58 17.89
N GLN A 33 -10.23 -11.77 16.60
CA GLN A 33 -10.63 -12.96 15.88
C GLN A 33 -9.51 -13.43 14.97
N TYR A 34 -9.36 -14.75 14.90
CA TYR A 34 -8.55 -15.40 13.90
C TYR A 34 -9.37 -15.64 12.63
N LEU A 35 -8.92 -15.08 11.51
CA LEU A 35 -9.50 -15.26 10.19
C LEU A 35 -8.71 -16.34 9.46
N GLN A 36 -9.20 -17.58 9.51
CA GLN A 36 -8.53 -18.73 8.94
C GLN A 36 -8.81 -18.88 7.43
N SER A 37 -7.75 -19.11 6.67
CA SER A 37 -7.79 -19.79 5.37
C SER A 37 -7.50 -21.28 5.58
N GLU A 38 -8.20 -22.19 4.90
CA GLU A 38 -8.16 -23.63 5.20
C GLU A 38 -6.82 -24.35 4.89
N SER A 39 -5.79 -23.71 4.33
CA SER A 39 -4.60 -24.45 3.85
C SER A 39 -3.28 -24.26 4.59
N LYS A 40 -2.34 -25.11 4.12
CA LYS A 40 -0.97 -25.32 4.52
C LYS A 40 0.03 -25.01 3.39
N SER A 41 -0.38 -24.37 2.29
CA SER A 41 0.53 -24.13 1.15
C SER A 41 1.24 -22.79 1.27
N ASN A 42 2.57 -22.80 1.15
CA ASN A 42 3.37 -21.59 1.00
C ASN A 42 3.23 -21.05 -0.41
N ASP A 43 2.40 -20.01 -0.57
CA ASP A 43 2.33 -19.29 -1.85
C ASP A 43 3.07 -17.95 -1.73
N LEU A 44 3.90 -17.64 -2.73
CA LEU A 44 4.82 -16.49 -2.71
C LEU A 44 4.15 -15.19 -3.22
N ASN A 45 2.83 -15.14 -3.21
CA ASN A 45 2.09 -14.00 -3.75
C ASN A 45 2.21 -12.75 -2.87
N ARG A 46 2.04 -11.59 -3.50
CA ARG A 46 1.80 -10.34 -2.78
C ARG A 46 0.55 -10.51 -1.93
N ASN A 47 0.71 -10.36 -0.62
CA ASN A 47 -0.44 -10.23 0.26
C ASN A 47 -1.11 -8.90 -0.06
N LEU A 48 -2.44 -8.87 -0.12
CA LEU A 48 -3.20 -7.63 -0.24
C LEU A 48 -4.28 -7.66 0.82
N ILE A 49 -4.37 -6.57 1.58
CA ILE A 49 -5.37 -6.37 2.63
C ILE A 49 -6.02 -5.01 2.46
N LYS A 50 -7.35 -4.95 2.52
CA LYS A 50 -8.09 -3.69 2.39
C LYS A 50 -9.43 -3.74 3.10
N PHE A 51 -9.70 -2.73 3.93
CA PHE A 51 -11.05 -2.45 4.42
C PHE A 51 -11.82 -1.58 3.44
N SER A 52 -13.13 -1.75 3.38
CA SER A 52 -14.01 -0.78 2.72
C SER A 52 -13.97 0.54 3.49
N PRO A 53 -14.22 1.69 2.85
CA PRO A 53 -14.22 2.99 3.52
C PRO A 53 -15.14 3.07 4.74
N ASN A 54 -16.31 2.42 4.70
CA ASN A 54 -17.25 2.32 5.82
C ASN A 54 -16.85 1.30 6.90
N GLY A 55 -15.76 0.54 6.69
CA GLY A 55 -15.24 -0.41 7.68
C GLY A 55 -16.06 -1.67 7.87
N GLN A 56 -17.00 -1.97 6.96
CA GLN A 56 -17.90 -3.13 7.06
C GLN A 56 -17.40 -4.36 6.31
N VAL A 57 -16.54 -4.19 5.31
CA VAL A 57 -15.97 -5.27 4.51
C VAL A 57 -14.46 -5.26 4.62
N LEU A 58 -13.89 -6.46 4.70
CA LEU A 58 -12.46 -6.69 4.69
C LEU A 58 -12.14 -7.70 3.59
N ILE A 59 -11.20 -7.35 2.73
CA ILE A 59 -10.66 -8.23 1.70
C ILE A 59 -9.23 -8.60 2.07
N ILE A 60 -8.96 -9.89 2.01
CA ILE A 60 -7.64 -10.47 2.23
C ILE A 60 -7.35 -11.42 1.07
N THR A 61 -6.16 -11.33 0.48
CA THR A 61 -5.69 -12.37 -0.45
C THR A 61 -5.57 -13.71 0.24
N GLY A 62 -6.31 -14.69 -0.26
CA GLY A 62 -6.25 -16.08 0.15
C GLY A 62 -5.11 -16.84 -0.54
N GLU A 63 -5.30 -18.15 -0.65
CA GLU A 63 -4.37 -19.05 -1.31
C GLU A 63 -4.43 -18.94 -2.83
N ASN A 64 -3.31 -19.05 -3.52
CA ASN A 64 -3.22 -19.28 -4.97
C ASN A 64 -4.38 -18.71 -5.78
N LYS A 65 -4.35 -17.39 -5.94
CA LYS A 65 -5.33 -16.61 -6.71
C LYS A 65 -6.73 -16.57 -6.10
N GLN A 66 -6.84 -16.64 -4.78
CA GLN A 66 -8.09 -16.41 -4.06
C GLN A 66 -8.12 -15.03 -3.40
N LEU A 67 -9.31 -14.46 -3.28
CA LEU A 67 -9.62 -13.37 -2.36
C LEU A 67 -10.72 -13.81 -1.41
N ASN A 68 -10.47 -13.64 -0.12
CA ASN A 68 -11.42 -13.89 0.94
C ASN A 68 -12.12 -12.58 1.28
N VAL A 69 -13.44 -12.56 1.17
CA VAL A 69 -14.28 -11.40 1.49
C VAL A 69 -14.96 -11.64 2.82
N TYR A 70 -14.61 -10.84 3.83
CA TYR A 70 -15.18 -10.86 5.17
C TYR A 70 -16.12 -9.67 5.38
N ILE A 71 -17.14 -9.86 6.21
CA ILE A 71 -18.09 -8.82 6.61
C ILE A 71 -18.19 -8.75 8.12
N ALA A 72 -18.23 -7.53 8.65
CA ALA A 72 -18.61 -7.28 10.03
C ALA A 72 -20.11 -7.56 10.22
N LYS A 73 -20.47 -8.67 10.87
CA LYS A 73 -21.88 -9.03 11.13
C LYS A 73 -22.44 -8.21 12.29
N ASP A 74 -21.65 -8.07 13.35
CA ASP A 74 -21.96 -7.32 14.57
C ASP A 74 -20.71 -6.54 15.02
N GLU A 75 -20.77 -5.84 16.16
CA GLU A 75 -19.67 -5.03 16.71
C GLU A 75 -18.40 -5.82 17.02
N PHE A 76 -18.45 -7.16 17.01
CA PHE A 76 -17.40 -8.03 17.54
C PHE A 76 -16.95 -9.16 16.60
N PHE A 77 -17.64 -9.37 15.47
CA PHE A 77 -17.45 -10.60 14.69
C PHE A 77 -17.39 -10.35 13.18
N TRP A 78 -16.35 -10.93 12.58
CA TRP A 78 -16.09 -10.95 11.16
C TRP A 78 -16.40 -12.33 10.57
N GLN A 79 -17.28 -12.37 9.58
CA GLN A 79 -17.68 -13.61 8.92
C GLN A 79 -17.15 -13.68 7.49
N LEU A 80 -16.58 -14.82 7.10
CA LEU A 80 -16.25 -15.10 5.70
C LEU A 80 -17.55 -15.21 4.89
N GLN A 81 -17.73 -14.33 3.91
CA GLN A 81 -18.91 -14.29 3.05
C GLN A 81 -18.68 -15.01 1.72
N LYS A 82 -17.54 -14.77 1.06
CA LYS A 82 -17.24 -15.33 -0.26
C LYS A 82 -15.74 -15.52 -0.43
N ILE A 83 -15.37 -16.59 -1.13
CA ILE A 83 -14.04 -16.79 -1.68
C ILE A 83 -14.15 -16.54 -3.20
N ILE A 84 -13.44 -15.53 -3.70
CA ILE A 84 -13.37 -15.23 -5.12
C ILE A 84 -12.11 -15.91 -5.67
N ILE A 85 -12.26 -16.76 -6.68
CA ILE A 85 -11.14 -17.43 -7.34
C ILE A 85 -10.88 -16.70 -8.65
N VAL A 86 -9.70 -16.12 -8.80
CA VAL A 86 -9.31 -15.42 -10.03
C VAL A 86 -8.39 -16.27 -10.89
N GLU A 87 -8.41 -16.06 -12.21
CA GLU A 87 -7.64 -16.90 -13.14
C GLU A 87 -6.11 -16.69 -13.05
N LYS A 88 -5.69 -15.50 -12.60
CA LYS A 88 -4.31 -15.01 -12.60
C LYS A 88 -3.98 -14.28 -11.31
N PHE A 89 -2.71 -14.30 -10.90
CA PHE A 89 -2.27 -13.59 -9.70
C PHE A 89 -2.66 -12.12 -9.72
N ILE A 90 -3.03 -11.64 -8.54
CA ILE A 90 -3.51 -10.28 -8.31
C ILE A 90 -2.29 -9.42 -8.00
N THR A 91 -2.19 -8.27 -8.64
CA THR A 91 -1.06 -7.35 -8.46
C THR A 91 -1.45 -6.09 -7.71
N ALA A 92 -2.70 -5.66 -7.84
CA ALA A 92 -3.30 -4.56 -7.11
C ALA A 92 -4.79 -4.81 -6.91
N LEU A 93 -5.37 -4.21 -5.87
CA LEU A 93 -6.80 -4.17 -5.65
C LEU A 93 -7.17 -2.84 -5.01
N ASP A 94 -8.41 -2.40 -5.22
CA ASP A 94 -8.98 -1.30 -4.48
C ASP A 94 -10.45 -1.54 -4.19
N LEU A 95 -10.90 -1.06 -3.04
CA LEU A 95 -12.21 -1.38 -2.47
C LEU A 95 -12.94 -0.08 -2.13
N THR A 96 -14.10 0.10 -2.75
CA THR A 96 -15.06 1.16 -2.39
C THR A 96 -16.18 0.56 -1.54
N ASN A 97 -17.15 1.37 -1.14
CA ASN A 97 -18.35 0.84 -0.49
C ASN A 97 -19.30 0.13 -1.48
N GLU A 98 -19.19 0.41 -2.78
CA GLU A 98 -20.12 -0.06 -3.80
C GLU A 98 -19.56 -1.15 -4.71
N PHE A 99 -18.24 -1.22 -4.87
CA PHE A 99 -17.59 -2.20 -5.73
C PHE A 99 -16.14 -2.47 -5.31
N LEU A 100 -15.67 -3.66 -5.67
CA LEU A 100 -14.29 -4.11 -5.61
C LEU A 100 -13.70 -4.09 -7.02
N CYS A 101 -12.53 -3.47 -7.18
CA CYS A 101 -11.72 -3.59 -8.38
C CYS A 101 -10.51 -4.51 -8.11
N ILE A 102 -10.34 -5.54 -8.93
CA ILE A 102 -9.27 -6.52 -8.85
C ILE A 102 -8.41 -6.40 -10.10
N VAL A 103 -7.10 -6.32 -9.92
CA VAL A 103 -6.17 -6.22 -11.05
C VAL A 103 -5.30 -7.45 -11.14
N ASN A 104 -5.33 -8.10 -12.29
CA ASN A 104 -4.50 -9.28 -12.53
C ASN A 104 -3.10 -8.91 -13.04
N LYS A 105 -2.19 -9.89 -13.05
CA LYS A 105 -0.80 -9.71 -13.53
C LYS A 105 -0.66 -9.30 -15.00
N ASN A 106 -1.69 -9.46 -15.82
CA ASN A 106 -1.67 -9.01 -17.21
C ASN A 106 -2.04 -7.52 -17.33
N GLY A 107 -2.54 -6.90 -16.26
CA GLY A 107 -3.10 -5.55 -16.25
C GLY A 107 -4.60 -5.48 -16.54
N ASP A 108 -5.31 -6.62 -16.60
CA ASP A 108 -6.76 -6.58 -16.74
C ASP A 108 -7.41 -6.26 -15.39
N ILE A 109 -8.35 -5.34 -15.41
CA ILE A 109 -9.12 -4.90 -14.24
C ILE A 109 -10.51 -5.50 -14.31
N TYR A 110 -10.86 -6.24 -13.26
CA TYR A 110 -12.17 -6.84 -13.04
C TYR A 110 -12.89 -6.06 -11.96
N LYS A 111 -14.20 -5.89 -12.13
CA LYS A 111 -15.07 -5.25 -11.16
C LYS A 111 -16.06 -6.27 -10.61
N ILE A 112 -16.32 -6.17 -9.31
CA ILE A 112 -17.35 -6.91 -8.59
C ILE A 112 -18.19 -5.89 -7.82
N ASP A 113 -19.48 -5.81 -8.13
CA ASP A 113 -20.40 -4.94 -7.39
C ASP A 113 -20.70 -5.52 -6.00
N LEU A 114 -20.72 -4.63 -5.01
CA LEU A 114 -21.02 -4.88 -3.60
C LEU A 114 -22.43 -4.36 -3.32
N LEU A 115 -23.39 -5.28 -3.19
CA LEU A 115 -24.78 -4.92 -2.91
C LEU A 115 -25.09 -5.28 -1.46
N PHE A 116 -25.11 -4.27 -0.60
CA PHE A 116 -25.54 -4.44 0.79
C PHE A 116 -27.06 -4.42 0.89
N ASN A 117 -27.62 -5.46 1.51
CA ASN A 117 -29.01 -5.46 1.91
C ASN A 117 -29.10 -5.09 3.40
N ASP A 118 -29.49 -3.85 3.68
CA ASP A 118 -29.61 -3.29 5.04
C ASP A 118 -30.52 -4.12 5.93
N ASN A 119 -31.58 -4.71 5.38
CA ASN A 119 -32.55 -5.49 6.14
C ASN A 119 -32.00 -6.82 6.65
N SER A 120 -31.00 -7.38 5.97
CA SER A 120 -30.48 -8.72 6.27
C SER A 120 -29.00 -8.75 6.65
N LYS A 121 -28.31 -7.59 6.68
CA LYS A 121 -26.85 -7.50 6.85
C LYS A 121 -26.11 -8.54 5.99
N HIS A 122 -26.56 -8.69 4.74
CA HIS A 122 -25.97 -9.60 3.78
C HIS A 122 -25.42 -8.81 2.61
N LEU A 123 -24.19 -9.13 2.25
CA LEU A 123 -23.55 -8.63 1.04
C LEU A 123 -23.78 -9.63 -0.08
N ILE A 124 -24.38 -9.13 -1.15
CA ILE A 124 -24.49 -9.85 -2.41
C ILE A 124 -23.35 -9.36 -3.29
N LEU A 125 -22.59 -10.33 -3.83
CA LEU A 125 -21.46 -10.08 -4.70
C LEU A 125 -21.80 -10.59 -6.09
N ASN A 126 -21.92 -9.66 -7.04
CA ASN A 126 -22.14 -10.00 -8.44
C ASN A 126 -20.96 -10.79 -9.01
N ASP A 127 -21.14 -11.34 -10.21
CA ASP A 127 -20.06 -11.97 -10.95
C ASP A 127 -19.06 -10.92 -11.42
N GLU A 128 -17.79 -11.32 -11.47
CA GLU A 128 -16.72 -10.46 -11.95
C GLU A 128 -16.83 -10.19 -13.45
N TYR A 129 -16.65 -8.94 -13.85
CA TYR A 129 -16.57 -8.57 -15.26
C TYR A 129 -15.40 -7.61 -15.51
N CYS A 130 -14.74 -7.80 -16.65
CA CYS A 130 -13.59 -6.99 -17.01
C CYS A 130 -14.06 -5.59 -17.46
N ILE A 131 -13.55 -4.55 -16.79
CA ILE A 131 -13.88 -3.15 -17.09
C ILE A 131 -12.77 -2.43 -17.88
N ILE A 132 -11.50 -2.80 -17.66
CA ILE A 132 -10.34 -2.19 -18.33
C ILE A 132 -9.35 -3.29 -18.71
N LYS A 133 -8.89 -3.26 -19.96
CA LYS A 133 -7.79 -4.12 -20.44
C LYS A 133 -6.53 -3.27 -20.60
N HIS A 134 -5.64 -3.31 -19.61
CA HIS A 134 -4.40 -2.55 -19.67
C HIS A 134 -3.30 -3.30 -20.43
N SER A 135 -2.30 -2.58 -20.93
CA SER A 135 -1.23 -3.17 -21.76
C SER A 135 -0.01 -3.69 -20.99
N SER A 136 0.04 -3.44 -19.69
CA SER A 136 1.17 -3.69 -18.80
C SER A 136 0.67 -4.02 -17.41
N MET A 137 1.54 -4.67 -16.62
CA MET A 137 1.29 -4.96 -15.21
C MET A 137 1.02 -3.65 -14.45
N ILE A 138 -0.05 -3.67 -13.67
CA ILE A 138 -0.45 -2.57 -12.81
C ILE A 138 0.10 -2.83 -11.42
N LEU A 139 0.75 -1.82 -10.84
CA LEU A 139 1.46 -1.91 -9.57
C LEU A 139 0.62 -1.37 -8.41
N ASP A 140 -0.19 -0.35 -8.68
CA ASP A 140 -1.14 0.21 -7.72
C ASP A 140 -2.34 0.84 -8.44
N MET A 141 -3.45 0.96 -7.71
CA MET A 141 -4.71 1.48 -8.24
C MET A 141 -5.53 2.18 -7.15
N ILE A 142 -6.24 3.23 -7.54
CA ILE A 142 -7.27 3.89 -6.74
C ILE A 142 -8.54 3.95 -7.57
N SER A 143 -9.68 3.69 -6.95
CA SER A 143 -10.99 3.74 -7.57
C SER A 143 -11.99 4.48 -6.68
N ASN A 144 -12.88 5.22 -7.32
CA ASN A 144 -14.07 5.77 -6.68
C ASN A 144 -15.23 5.82 -7.69
N GLU A 145 -16.35 6.40 -7.28
CA GLU A 145 -17.56 6.51 -8.10
C GLU A 145 -17.41 7.40 -9.34
N SER A 146 -16.31 8.14 -9.48
CA SER A 146 -16.09 9.09 -10.59
C SER A 146 -14.91 8.73 -11.50
N PHE A 147 -13.92 8.00 -10.99
CA PHE A 147 -12.72 7.64 -11.76
C PHE A 147 -11.99 6.41 -11.23
N ILE A 148 -11.13 5.88 -12.09
CA ILE A 148 -10.14 4.85 -11.77
C ILE A 148 -8.75 5.35 -12.16
N LEU A 149 -7.88 5.48 -11.16
CA LEU A 149 -6.48 5.86 -11.31
C LEU A 149 -5.60 4.61 -11.25
N ILE A 150 -4.70 4.46 -12.22
CA ILE A 150 -3.87 3.26 -12.38
C ILE A 150 -2.42 3.68 -12.49
N ALA A 151 -1.54 3.05 -11.71
CA ALA A 151 -0.09 3.14 -11.85
C ALA A 151 0.44 1.86 -12.50
N ASP A 152 1.06 1.99 -13.67
CA ASP A 152 1.62 0.86 -14.39
C ASP A 152 3.14 0.75 -14.23
N GLN A 153 3.66 -0.41 -14.62
CA GLN A 153 5.11 -0.66 -14.63
C GLN A 153 5.87 0.22 -15.63
N ASN A 154 5.21 0.75 -16.66
CA ASN A 154 5.81 1.59 -17.69
C ASN A 154 5.82 3.09 -17.31
N LYS A 155 5.87 3.39 -16.01
CA LYS A 155 6.11 4.74 -15.47
C LYS A 155 4.91 5.69 -15.69
N LYS A 156 3.76 5.17 -16.11
CA LYS A 156 2.57 5.96 -16.44
C LYS A 156 1.54 5.85 -15.33
N ILE A 157 0.96 7.00 -15.01
CA ILE A 157 -0.25 7.09 -14.22
C ILE A 157 -1.38 7.46 -15.17
N CYS A 158 -2.43 6.65 -15.17
CA CYS A 158 -3.56 6.76 -16.05
C CYS A 158 -4.82 7.06 -15.23
N LEU A 159 -5.51 8.15 -15.55
CA LEU A 159 -6.82 8.51 -15.03
C LEU A 159 -7.88 8.11 -16.05
N ASN A 160 -8.79 7.23 -15.66
CA ASN A 160 -9.94 6.84 -16.47
C ASN A 160 -11.20 7.39 -15.81
N SER A 161 -12.08 8.04 -16.57
CA SER A 161 -13.42 8.36 -16.07
C SER A 161 -14.19 7.10 -15.75
N TYR A 162 -15.04 7.15 -14.74
CA TYR A 162 -15.92 6.05 -14.34
C TYR A 162 -17.31 6.62 -14.04
N PRO A 163 -18.40 5.95 -14.47
CA PRO A 163 -18.45 4.65 -15.15
C PRO A 163 -18.08 4.65 -16.64
N ASP A 164 -18.00 5.82 -17.28
CA ASP A 164 -17.78 5.95 -18.74
C ASP A 164 -16.29 5.86 -19.16
N ILE A 165 -15.68 4.71 -18.91
CA ILE A 165 -14.25 4.42 -19.12
C ILE A 165 -13.78 4.69 -20.56
N SER A 166 -14.63 4.40 -21.55
CA SER A 166 -14.24 4.46 -22.96
C SER A 166 -14.08 5.88 -23.54
N GLN A 167 -14.57 6.91 -22.84
CA GLN A 167 -14.68 8.25 -23.41
C GLN A 167 -13.51 9.16 -23.01
N ASN A 168 -13.04 9.08 -21.76
CA ASN A 168 -12.10 10.06 -21.21
C ASN A 168 -10.98 9.36 -20.45
N GLN A 169 -9.79 9.37 -21.04
CA GLN A 169 -8.55 8.92 -20.43
C GLN A 169 -7.55 10.06 -20.41
N SER A 170 -6.95 10.32 -19.26
CA SER A 170 -5.90 11.32 -19.06
C SER A 170 -4.65 10.67 -18.48
N TYR A 171 -3.49 11.25 -18.75
CA TYR A 171 -2.22 10.73 -18.27
C TYR A 171 -1.48 11.75 -17.43
N CYS A 172 -1.10 11.31 -16.24
CA CYS A 172 -0.25 12.05 -15.32
C CYS A 172 1.21 11.65 -15.62
N LEU A 173 1.86 12.39 -16.52
CA LEU A 173 3.19 12.09 -17.04
C LEU A 173 4.28 12.84 -16.25
N GLY A 174 5.34 12.14 -15.89
CA GLY A 174 6.55 12.79 -15.37
C GLY A 174 7.49 11.90 -14.57
N HIS A 175 7.01 10.78 -14.02
CA HIS A 175 7.88 9.81 -13.39
C HIS A 175 8.85 9.19 -14.41
N THR A 176 10.09 8.97 -13.98
CA THR A 176 11.13 8.38 -14.82
C THR A 176 11.39 6.92 -14.51
N GLU A 177 10.73 6.35 -13.50
CA GLU A 177 10.72 4.92 -13.17
C GLU A 177 9.33 4.48 -12.70
N PHE A 178 9.18 3.19 -12.37
CA PHE A 178 7.90 2.60 -11.96
C PHE A 178 7.25 3.39 -10.82
N VAL A 179 5.92 3.45 -10.80
CA VAL A 179 5.15 4.09 -9.72
C VAL A 179 4.74 3.01 -8.74
N SER A 180 5.24 3.09 -7.50
CA SER A 180 5.09 2.06 -6.48
C SER A 180 3.80 2.20 -5.67
N HIS A 181 3.37 3.44 -5.38
CA HIS A 181 2.16 3.72 -4.61
C HIS A 181 1.41 4.95 -5.14
N LEU A 182 0.10 4.91 -5.00
CA LEU A 182 -0.84 5.99 -5.23
C LEU A 182 -1.66 6.19 -3.96
N LYS A 183 -1.85 7.44 -3.53
CA LYS A 183 -2.75 7.76 -2.41
C LYS A 183 -3.62 8.97 -2.71
N LEU A 184 -4.93 8.80 -2.59
CA LEU A 184 -5.90 9.87 -2.82
C LEU A 184 -5.93 10.81 -1.62
N ILE A 185 -5.68 12.11 -1.85
CA ILE A 185 -5.79 13.12 -0.79
C ILE A 185 -7.24 13.59 -0.66
N ASP A 186 -7.84 13.90 -1.80
CA ASP A 186 -9.22 14.36 -1.94
C ASP A 186 -9.68 14.11 -3.39
N ASN A 187 -10.90 14.53 -3.74
CA ASN A 187 -11.46 14.31 -5.07
C ASN A 187 -10.72 15.04 -6.21
N TYR A 188 -9.78 15.93 -5.87
CA TYR A 188 -9.07 16.80 -6.81
C TYR A 188 -7.57 16.58 -6.80
N ARG A 189 -7.02 15.77 -5.89
CA ARG A 189 -5.58 15.61 -5.69
C ARG A 189 -5.20 14.22 -5.23
N PHE A 190 -4.06 13.75 -5.71
CA PHE A 190 -3.45 12.50 -5.24
C PHE A 190 -1.93 12.62 -5.18
N LEU A 191 -1.32 11.76 -4.36
CA LEU A 191 0.13 11.57 -4.29
C LEU A 191 0.53 10.30 -5.00
N SER A 192 1.67 10.34 -5.68
CA SER A 192 2.36 9.16 -6.18
C SER A 192 3.77 9.07 -5.61
N ALA A 193 4.20 7.84 -5.37
CA ALA A 193 5.56 7.48 -5.00
C ALA A 193 6.17 6.59 -6.08
N SER A 194 7.46 6.74 -6.36
CA SER A 194 8.11 6.05 -7.48
C SER A 194 9.50 5.52 -7.16
N GLY A 195 9.90 4.53 -7.96
CA GLY A 195 11.25 4.02 -8.07
C GLY A 195 12.29 5.08 -8.48
N ASP A 196 11.86 6.21 -9.04
CA ASP A 196 12.76 7.34 -9.38
C ASP A 196 13.14 8.18 -8.14
N GLY A 197 12.65 7.78 -6.96
CA GLY A 197 12.88 8.46 -5.70
C GLY A 197 12.15 9.78 -5.59
N THR A 198 11.05 9.99 -6.33
CA THR A 198 10.20 11.18 -6.19
C THR A 198 8.84 10.86 -5.56
N LEU A 199 8.41 11.75 -4.67
CA LEU A 199 7.02 11.93 -4.28
C LEU A 199 6.42 13.05 -5.14
N ARG A 200 5.26 12.84 -5.75
CA ARG A 200 4.60 13.85 -6.59
C ARG A 200 3.16 14.05 -6.20
N LEU A 201 2.79 15.31 -6.00
CA LEU A 201 1.41 15.76 -5.85
C LEU A 201 0.86 16.12 -7.22
N TRP A 202 -0.31 15.61 -7.55
CA TRP A 202 -0.98 15.86 -8.83
C TRP A 202 -2.35 16.49 -8.64
N SER A 203 -2.80 17.25 -9.63
CA SER A 203 -4.19 17.69 -9.74
C SER A 203 -5.04 16.71 -10.55
N LEU A 204 -6.33 16.66 -10.22
CA LEU A 204 -7.39 15.98 -10.95
C LEU A 204 -8.46 17.02 -11.34
N PRO A 205 -9.11 16.87 -12.50
CA PRO A 205 -8.87 15.84 -13.52
C PRO A 205 -7.68 16.16 -14.45
N ASP A 206 -7.08 17.35 -14.33
CA ASP A 206 -6.05 17.88 -15.23
C ASP A 206 -4.78 17.04 -15.36
N CYS A 207 -4.50 16.16 -14.40
CA CYS A 207 -3.31 15.31 -14.36
C CYS A 207 -1.99 16.09 -14.38
N LYS A 208 -1.97 17.31 -13.83
CA LYS A 208 -0.78 18.16 -13.79
C LYS A 208 -0.01 17.97 -12.49
N PRO A 209 1.33 17.91 -12.52
CA PRO A 209 2.13 17.91 -11.31
C PRO A 209 2.01 19.28 -10.64
N LEU A 210 1.63 19.29 -9.37
CA LEU A 210 1.55 20.48 -8.54
C LEU A 210 2.88 20.73 -7.82
N VAL A 211 3.42 19.68 -7.20
CA VAL A 211 4.67 19.70 -6.43
C VAL A 211 5.34 18.33 -6.53
N PHE A 212 6.67 18.28 -6.51
CA PHE A 212 7.40 17.04 -6.28
C PHE A 212 8.63 17.25 -5.41
N ILE A 213 9.02 16.21 -4.68
CA ILE A 213 10.23 16.20 -3.86
C ILE A 213 10.99 14.90 -4.08
N HIS A 214 12.32 15.01 -4.16
CA HIS A 214 13.20 13.84 -4.13
C HIS A 214 13.38 13.32 -2.70
N SER A 215 13.24 12.02 -2.51
CA SER A 215 13.47 11.31 -1.25
C SER A 215 14.87 11.57 -0.68
N LYS A 216 15.88 11.82 -1.53
CA LYS A 216 17.23 12.24 -1.11
C LYS A 216 17.23 13.50 -0.23
N ILE A 217 16.31 14.44 -0.47
CA ILE A 217 16.18 15.65 0.34
C ILE A 217 15.78 15.27 1.77
N PHE A 218 14.85 14.33 1.93
CA PHE A 218 14.44 13.84 3.25
C PHE A 218 15.57 13.12 3.96
N VAL A 219 16.38 12.33 3.24
CA VAL A 219 17.58 11.67 3.80
C VAL A 219 18.56 12.68 4.40
N LEU A 220 18.76 13.81 3.73
CA LEU A 220 19.75 14.81 4.10
C LEU A 220 19.26 15.78 5.18
N LEU A 221 17.96 16.09 5.20
CA LEU A 221 17.45 17.23 5.95
C LEU A 221 16.56 16.86 7.16
N SER A 222 16.03 15.65 7.22
CA SER A 222 15.13 15.23 8.29
C SER A 222 15.82 15.19 9.65
N LYS A 223 15.18 15.74 10.68
CA LYS A 223 15.63 15.56 12.06
C LYS A 223 15.33 14.13 12.51
N GLU A 224 16.32 13.48 13.12
CA GLU A 224 16.20 12.10 13.59
C GLU A 224 15.50 12.02 14.95
N ILE A 225 14.58 11.07 15.06
CA ILE A 225 13.89 10.71 16.30
C ILE A 225 14.13 9.24 16.55
N PHE A 226 14.85 8.94 17.63
CA PHE A 226 15.22 7.58 18.02
C PHE A 226 14.18 6.98 18.96
N TYR A 227 13.77 5.75 18.66
CA TYR A 227 12.91 4.88 19.47
C TYR A 227 13.76 3.78 20.10
N THR A 228 13.70 3.69 21.43
CA THR A 228 14.45 2.67 22.20
C THR A 228 13.52 1.92 23.15
N GLN A 229 13.67 0.59 23.24
CA GLN A 229 12.90 -0.24 24.21
C GLN A 229 13.61 -0.38 25.57
N LEU A 230 14.93 -0.18 25.63
CA LEU A 230 15.73 -0.38 26.84
C LEU A 230 16.02 0.94 27.56
N PHE A 231 15.74 1.00 28.87
CA PHE A 231 16.38 1.98 29.75
C PHE A 231 17.85 1.60 29.88
N HIS A 232 18.73 2.26 29.14
CA HIS A 232 20.13 2.29 29.50
C HIS A 232 20.45 3.64 30.14
N SER A 233 20.50 3.63 31.47
CA SER A 233 21.41 4.52 32.20
C SER A 233 22.80 4.22 31.65
N GLU A 234 23.41 5.23 31.01
CA GLU A 234 24.72 5.15 30.35
C GLU A 234 24.70 4.38 29.02
N ASN A 235 24.57 5.09 27.88
CA ASN A 235 25.25 4.72 26.62
C ASN A 235 25.03 5.80 25.55
N GLN A 236 25.81 6.88 25.61
CA GLN A 236 26.05 7.74 24.44
C GLN A 236 26.73 6.96 23.29
N THR A 237 27.44 5.87 23.62
CA THR A 237 28.20 5.00 22.69
C THR A 237 27.34 4.18 21.73
N PHE A 238 26.12 3.78 22.12
CA PHE A 238 25.22 3.01 21.24
C PHE A 238 24.67 3.88 20.11
N ILE A 239 24.34 5.15 20.42
CA ILE A 239 23.86 6.14 19.44
C ILE A 239 24.97 6.53 18.46
N GLU A 240 26.22 6.59 18.91
CA GLU A 240 27.37 6.83 18.02
C GLU A 240 27.52 5.73 16.97
N ASN A 241 27.30 4.46 17.31
CA ASN A 241 27.36 3.36 16.35
C ASN A 241 26.29 3.48 15.25
N TYR A 242 25.07 3.91 15.59
CA TYR A 242 24.01 4.16 14.60
C TYR A 242 24.23 5.45 13.77
N ARG A 243 24.89 6.46 14.34
CA ARG A 243 25.30 7.68 13.63
C ARG A 243 26.45 7.44 12.65
N LEU A 244 27.25 6.39 12.86
CA LEU A 244 28.46 6.11 12.07
C LEU A 244 28.19 5.40 10.73
N ASP A 245 26.99 4.85 10.50
CA ASP A 245 26.68 4.05 9.30
C ASP A 245 26.34 4.84 8.03
N ALA A 246 26.45 6.18 8.02
CA ALA A 246 26.35 6.94 6.78
C ALA A 246 27.09 8.27 6.82
N LYS A 247 28.30 8.33 6.26
CA LYS A 247 28.91 9.60 5.84
C LYS A 247 28.34 10.02 4.48
N PRO A 248 27.67 11.19 4.35
CA PRO A 248 27.12 11.72 3.10
C PRO A 248 28.09 11.84 1.91
N ASP A 249 29.40 11.74 2.18
CA ASP A 249 30.45 12.00 1.20
C ASP A 249 31.03 10.73 0.53
N GLU A 250 30.66 9.53 0.96
CA GLU A 250 30.98 8.27 0.23
C GLU A 250 29.95 7.94 -0.87
N PHE A 251 28.99 8.84 -1.11
CA PHE A 251 27.88 8.64 -2.03
C PHE A 251 28.33 8.87 -3.49
N CYS A 252 28.91 7.80 -4.05
CA CYS A 252 29.47 7.70 -5.38
C CYS A 252 28.62 8.32 -6.50
N SER A 253 29.37 8.90 -7.42
CA SER A 253 29.09 9.32 -8.79
C SER A 253 28.60 8.21 -9.73
N ASP A 254 27.85 7.23 -9.21
CA ASP A 254 27.46 6.03 -9.96
C ASP A 254 25.93 6.01 -10.20
N PRO A 255 25.47 5.98 -11.46
CA PRO A 255 24.04 5.94 -11.83
C PRO A 255 23.28 4.72 -11.30
N SER A 256 23.98 3.72 -10.78
CA SER A 256 23.45 2.55 -10.05
C SER A 256 22.76 2.91 -8.72
N SER A 257 22.89 4.16 -8.26
CA SER A 257 22.38 4.71 -6.99
C SER A 257 20.89 5.05 -6.92
N ILE A 258 20.12 4.97 -8.01
CA ILE A 258 18.69 5.36 -8.04
C ILE A 258 17.84 4.43 -7.16
N ILE A 259 18.14 3.12 -7.15
CA ILE A 259 17.42 2.13 -6.35
C ILE A 259 17.49 2.48 -4.85
N ASN A 260 18.61 3.05 -4.40
CA ASN A 260 18.81 3.38 -3.00
C ASN A 260 17.87 4.49 -2.51
N TYR A 261 17.35 5.32 -3.42
CA TYR A 261 16.41 6.38 -3.08
C TYR A 261 14.97 6.05 -3.49
N SER A 262 14.72 4.86 -4.04
CA SER A 262 13.38 4.41 -4.42
C SER A 262 12.45 4.34 -3.21
N ILE A 263 11.21 4.80 -3.40
CA ILE A 263 10.20 4.78 -2.35
C ILE A 263 9.51 3.43 -2.36
N TRP A 264 9.72 2.68 -1.28
CA TRP A 264 9.21 1.32 -1.13
C TRP A 264 7.73 1.30 -0.71
N LYS A 265 7.38 2.14 0.27
CA LYS A 265 6.01 2.27 0.77
C LYS A 265 5.69 3.74 1.07
N MET A 266 4.43 4.10 0.87
CA MET A 266 3.84 5.37 1.28
C MET A 266 2.45 5.13 1.84
N ASP A 267 2.11 5.86 2.89
CA ASP A 267 0.74 5.99 3.38
C ASP A 267 0.44 7.42 3.79
N ILE A 268 -0.84 7.78 3.86
CA ILE A 268 -1.28 9.12 4.22
C ILE A 268 -2.46 9.10 5.19
N ALA A 269 -2.53 10.12 6.04
CA ALA A 269 -3.71 10.44 6.84
C ALA A 269 -4.20 11.84 6.50
N SER A 270 -5.50 11.99 6.29
CA SER A 270 -6.15 13.27 6.03
C SER A 270 -7.33 13.46 6.98
N PHE A 271 -7.23 14.43 7.89
CA PHE A 271 -8.31 14.74 8.84
C PHE A 271 -9.24 15.84 8.32
N ASN A 272 -8.76 16.71 7.45
CA ASN A 272 -9.57 17.73 6.79
C ASN A 272 -8.92 18.13 5.47
N SER A 273 -9.57 19.04 4.73
CA SER A 273 -9.07 19.53 3.45
C SER A 273 -7.86 20.46 3.56
N ASN A 274 -7.39 20.80 4.77
CA ASN A 274 -6.24 21.69 4.95
C ASN A 274 -4.93 20.90 4.85
N ASP A 275 -4.01 21.41 4.03
CA ASP A 275 -2.72 20.76 3.73
C ASP A 275 -1.84 20.53 4.97
N SER A 276 -2.01 21.34 6.02
CA SER A 276 -1.30 21.16 7.30
C SER A 276 -1.71 19.90 8.06
N ASN A 277 -2.90 19.36 7.79
CA ASN A 277 -3.48 18.19 8.48
C ASN A 277 -3.53 16.96 7.57
N ILE A 278 -2.75 17.00 6.50
CA ILE A 278 -2.48 15.85 5.64
C ILE A 278 -1.07 15.38 5.98
N TYR A 279 -0.98 14.25 6.66
CA TYR A 279 0.27 13.65 7.10
C TYR A 279 0.69 12.56 6.11
N ILE A 280 1.99 12.51 5.83
CA ILE A 280 2.58 11.58 4.87
C ILE A 280 3.65 10.79 5.61
N ALA A 281 3.56 9.46 5.55
CA ALA A 281 4.58 8.54 5.97
C ALA A 281 5.11 7.79 4.76
N PHE A 282 6.42 7.68 4.62
CA PHE A 282 7.01 6.88 3.55
C PHE A 282 8.35 6.28 3.98
N SER A 283 8.76 5.20 3.30
CA SER A 283 10.01 4.51 3.55
C SER A 283 10.78 4.32 2.26
N ILE A 284 12.11 4.39 2.38
CA ILE A 284 13.05 4.34 1.26
C ILE A 284 13.76 2.99 1.25
N TYR A 285 13.98 2.42 0.07
CA TYR A 285 14.56 1.08 -0.09
C TYR A 285 15.95 0.91 0.55
N PHE A 286 16.87 1.88 0.42
CA PHE A 286 18.21 1.77 1.02
C PHE A 286 18.21 1.64 2.55
N GLN A 287 17.18 2.15 3.22
CA GLN A 287 17.09 2.17 4.69
C GLN A 287 16.00 1.25 5.24
N ARG A 288 15.53 0.28 4.42
CA ARG A 288 14.43 -0.65 4.71
C ARG A 288 14.46 -1.22 6.14
N LEU A 289 15.64 -1.36 6.72
CA LEU A 289 15.82 -2.00 8.00
C LEU A 289 15.19 -1.21 9.16
N HIS A 290 15.23 0.14 9.20
CA HIS A 290 14.86 0.84 10.45
C HIS A 290 14.35 2.29 10.31
N SER A 291 13.93 2.77 9.12
CA SER A 291 13.45 4.16 9.01
C SER A 291 12.11 4.40 8.32
N ILE A 292 11.37 5.35 8.90
CA ILE A 292 10.15 5.93 8.34
C ILE A 292 10.31 7.44 8.34
N TYR A 293 10.04 8.06 7.19
CA TYR A 293 10.04 9.50 7.03
C TYR A 293 8.63 10.04 7.21
N LEU A 294 8.50 11.08 8.03
CA LEU A 294 7.26 11.76 8.34
C LEU A 294 7.32 13.22 7.92
N THR A 295 6.24 13.67 7.29
CA THR A 295 6.05 15.07 6.89
C THR A 295 4.57 15.41 6.78
N THR A 296 4.25 16.67 6.49
CA THR A 296 2.91 17.12 6.11
C THR A 296 2.88 17.50 4.63
N LEU A 297 1.70 17.54 4.03
CA LEU A 297 1.54 18.04 2.66
C LEU A 297 1.95 19.50 2.55
N LEU A 298 1.68 20.30 3.59
CA LEU A 298 2.15 21.70 3.65
C LEU A 298 3.68 21.78 3.59
N ASN A 299 4.38 20.99 4.43
CA ASN A 299 5.84 20.97 4.46
C ASN A 299 6.41 20.51 3.11
N MET A 300 5.72 19.58 2.44
CA MET A 300 6.06 19.18 1.08
C MET A 300 5.89 20.34 0.07
N LYS A 301 4.78 21.08 0.14
CA LYS A 301 4.50 22.17 -0.81
C LYS A 301 5.41 23.38 -0.62
N GLU A 302 5.69 23.74 0.62
CA GLU A 302 6.48 24.92 0.98
C GLU A 302 7.97 24.62 1.13
N LEU A 303 8.38 23.35 0.95
CA LEU A 303 9.75 22.88 1.16
C LEU A 303 10.27 23.24 2.57
N ILE A 304 9.38 23.25 3.55
CA ILE A 304 9.73 23.51 4.95
C ILE A 304 10.51 22.32 5.48
N ASN A 305 11.66 22.60 6.08
CA ASN A 305 12.52 21.59 6.67
C ASN A 305 12.07 21.13 8.07
N GLU A 306 10.81 20.72 8.17
CA GLU A 306 10.19 20.19 9.38
C GLU A 306 9.83 18.71 9.19
N GLN A 307 10.73 17.97 8.57
CA GLN A 307 10.58 16.54 8.31
C GLN A 307 11.22 15.76 9.47
N ARG A 308 10.66 14.60 9.79
CA ARG A 308 11.20 13.70 10.82
C ARG A 308 11.57 12.36 10.21
N LYS A 309 12.71 11.82 10.63
CA LYS A 309 13.13 10.46 10.33
C LYS A 309 13.03 9.66 11.62
N LEU A 310 12.09 8.73 11.67
CA LEU A 310 11.98 7.79 12.78
C LEU A 310 13.06 6.72 12.62
N ILE A 311 13.79 6.43 13.70
CA ILE A 311 14.83 5.40 13.74
C ILE A 311 14.53 4.48 14.92
N PHE A 312 14.54 3.17 14.65
CA PHE A 312 14.26 2.14 15.65
C PHE A 312 15.55 1.42 16.02
N ASP A 313 15.74 1.13 17.30
CA ASP A 313 16.85 0.28 17.74
C ASP A 313 16.70 -1.17 17.21
N SER A 314 17.76 -1.95 17.33
CA SER A 314 17.77 -3.34 16.85
C SER A 314 16.82 -4.28 17.60
N SER A 315 16.24 -3.86 18.74
CA SER A 315 15.29 -4.68 19.49
C SER A 315 13.93 -4.77 18.80
N TYR A 316 13.55 -3.73 18.06
CA TYR A 316 12.35 -3.76 17.23
C TYR A 316 12.48 -4.71 16.03
N GLY A 317 13.68 -4.95 15.51
CA GLY A 317 13.88 -5.71 14.28
C GLY A 317 13.55 -4.89 13.03
N THR A 318 13.22 -5.57 11.92
CA THR A 318 12.95 -4.91 10.64
C THR A 318 11.49 -4.50 10.48
N ILE A 319 11.26 -3.36 9.84
CA ILE A 319 9.91 -2.88 9.53
C ILE A 319 9.30 -3.79 8.47
N ILE A 320 8.18 -4.44 8.82
CA ILE A 320 7.39 -5.24 7.88
C ILE A 320 6.39 -4.37 7.15
N ASP A 321 5.59 -3.61 7.89
CA ASP A 321 4.53 -2.78 7.33
C ASP A 321 4.10 -1.64 8.25
N TYR A 322 3.46 -0.61 7.72
CA TYR A 322 2.85 0.45 8.52
C TYR A 322 1.61 1.04 7.87
N CYS A 323 0.73 1.64 8.67
CA CYS A 323 -0.50 2.26 8.21
C CYS A 323 -0.96 3.32 9.21
N PHE A 324 -1.57 4.40 8.73
CA PHE A 324 -2.22 5.38 9.58
C PHE A 324 -3.57 4.87 10.12
N SER A 325 -3.96 5.39 11.29
CA SER A 325 -5.34 5.26 11.79
C SER A 325 -6.33 5.92 10.84
N SER A 326 -7.45 5.25 10.56
CA SER A 326 -8.56 5.88 9.84
C SER A 326 -9.24 6.96 10.70
N LYS A 327 -9.69 8.04 10.04
CA LYS A 327 -10.27 9.24 10.64
C LYS A 327 -11.46 8.98 11.58
N ALA A 328 -12.22 7.91 11.34
CA ALA A 328 -13.44 7.62 12.08
C ALA A 328 -13.23 7.06 13.51
N ILE A 329 -11.98 6.76 13.91
CA ILE A 329 -11.65 6.30 15.26
C ILE A 329 -11.84 7.41 16.32
N LEU A 330 -11.90 8.68 15.91
CA LEU A 330 -11.90 9.85 16.80
C LEU A 330 -13.28 10.34 17.27
N HIS A 331 -14.38 9.66 16.93
CA HIS A 331 -15.72 10.21 17.20
C HIS A 331 -16.22 10.09 18.66
N ASP A 332 -15.54 9.34 19.54
CA ASP A 332 -16.06 9.08 20.90
C ASP A 332 -15.39 9.85 22.04
N ASP A 333 -14.26 10.53 21.80
CA ASP A 333 -13.67 11.39 22.82
C ASP A 333 -14.04 12.85 22.55
N TYR A 334 -14.86 13.43 23.43
CA TYR A 334 -15.16 14.86 23.53
C TYR A 334 -13.92 15.75 23.83
N ARG A 335 -12.70 15.27 23.53
CA ARG A 335 -11.45 16.02 23.61
C ARG A 335 -11.03 16.45 22.22
N THR A 336 -10.98 17.76 22.03
CA THR A 336 -10.73 18.54 20.82
C THR A 336 -9.33 18.40 20.20
N ASP A 337 -8.54 17.40 20.58
CA ASP A 337 -7.20 17.19 20.01
C ASP A 337 -7.29 16.05 18.99
N SER A 338 -7.35 16.42 17.71
CA SER A 338 -7.38 15.50 16.57
C SER A 338 -6.05 14.74 16.47
N LYS A 339 -5.87 13.68 17.27
CA LYS A 339 -4.64 12.87 17.23
C LYS A 339 -4.53 12.07 15.93
N CYS A 340 -3.31 11.95 15.42
CA CYS A 340 -3.01 11.14 14.23
C CYS A 340 -2.06 10.03 14.62
N TYR A 341 -2.51 8.77 14.55
CA TYR A 341 -1.69 7.63 14.93
C TYR A 341 -1.12 6.92 13.70
N LEU A 342 0.17 6.60 13.77
CA LEU A 342 0.85 5.68 12.86
C LEU A 342 1.09 4.36 13.58
N TYR A 343 0.72 3.26 12.93
CA TYR A 343 0.95 1.90 13.40
C TYR A 343 2.05 1.25 12.57
N ILE A 344 3.01 0.64 13.23
CA ILE A 344 4.21 0.06 12.60
C ILE A 344 4.37 -1.37 13.10
N LEU A 345 4.37 -2.33 12.18
CA LEU A 345 4.57 -3.74 12.44
C LEU A 345 6.00 -4.14 12.11
N PHE A 346 6.63 -4.87 13.02
CA PHE A 346 7.99 -5.37 12.88
C PHE A 346 8.04 -6.90 12.80
N ASP A 347 9.14 -7.43 12.27
CA ASP A 347 9.42 -8.88 12.19
C ASP A 347 9.66 -9.56 13.53
N SER A 348 9.95 -8.79 14.57
CA SER A 348 9.96 -9.22 15.97
C SER A 348 8.56 -9.54 16.52
N ASN A 349 7.51 -9.52 15.69
CA ASN A 349 6.10 -9.58 16.08
C ASN A 349 5.68 -8.43 17.02
N THR A 350 6.38 -7.30 16.93
CA THR A 350 6.05 -6.09 17.67
C THR A 350 5.20 -5.16 16.81
N LEU A 351 4.11 -4.67 17.37
CA LEU A 351 3.33 -3.54 16.88
C LEU A 351 3.67 -2.33 17.73
N LEU A 352 3.98 -1.21 17.08
CA LEU A 352 4.18 0.10 17.70
C LEU A 352 3.08 1.05 17.22
N LYS A 353 2.50 1.80 18.15
CA LYS A 353 1.57 2.91 17.89
C LYS A 353 2.26 4.21 18.28
N THR A 354 2.21 5.21 17.42
CA THR A 354 2.82 6.51 17.70
C THR A 354 1.99 7.69 17.23
N ASP A 355 1.98 8.78 18.00
CA ASP A 355 1.27 10.02 17.68
C ASP A 355 2.13 10.93 16.80
N VAL A 356 1.75 11.01 15.52
CA VAL A 356 2.46 11.71 14.46
C VAL A 356 2.49 13.22 14.68
N ILE A 357 1.45 13.80 15.28
CA ILE A 357 1.40 15.24 15.54
C ILE A 357 2.45 15.60 16.58
N SER A 358 2.46 14.84 17.68
CA SER A 358 3.46 14.99 18.74
C SER A 358 4.88 14.84 18.19
N ILE A 359 5.12 13.84 17.33
CA ILE A 359 6.41 13.62 16.67
C ILE A 359 6.85 14.82 15.82
N LEU A 360 5.98 15.33 14.95
CA LEU A 360 6.32 16.43 14.03
C LEU A 360 6.59 17.74 14.78
N SER A 361 5.87 17.98 15.88
CA SER A 361 6.11 19.12 16.78
C SER A 361 7.30 18.91 17.74
N CYS A 362 7.89 17.70 17.78
CA CYS A 362 8.89 17.38 18.79
C CYS A 362 10.23 18.03 18.45
N ASP A 363 10.81 18.75 19.43
CA ASP A 363 12.19 19.24 19.37
C ASP A 363 13.20 18.22 19.93
N LYS A 364 12.74 17.16 20.59
CA LYS A 364 13.61 16.11 21.14
C LYS A 364 14.09 15.17 20.05
N THR A 365 15.33 14.71 20.20
CA THR A 365 15.94 13.69 19.32
C THR A 365 15.64 12.26 19.77
N GLU A 366 15.17 12.07 21.00
CA GLU A 366 14.88 10.75 21.57
C GLU A 366 13.47 10.75 22.18
N LEU A 367 12.70 9.72 21.82
CA LEU A 367 11.38 9.45 22.38
C LEU A 367 11.37 8.06 23.00
N PHE A 368 11.27 8.04 24.34
CA PHE A 368 10.91 6.84 25.08
C PHE A 368 9.39 6.74 25.09
N ILE A 369 8.85 5.79 24.33
CA ILE A 369 7.43 5.48 24.37
C ILE A 369 7.27 4.17 25.11
N LYS A 370 6.64 4.21 26.29
CA LYS A 370 6.07 3.00 26.87
C LYS A 370 4.91 2.59 25.96
N PRO A 371 4.88 1.34 25.44
CA PRO A 371 3.76 0.89 24.63
C PRO A 371 2.45 1.06 25.42
N ASP A 372 1.41 1.54 24.76
CA ASP A 372 0.05 1.57 25.31
C ASP A 372 -0.31 0.16 25.80
N GLU A 373 -1.03 0.03 26.93
CA GLU A 373 -1.40 -1.27 27.50
C GLU A 373 -2.11 -2.17 26.48
N ASP A 374 -3.01 -1.59 25.67
CA ASP A 374 -3.71 -2.26 24.57
C ASP A 374 -2.74 -2.86 23.54
N ILE A 375 -1.72 -2.09 23.14
CA ILE A 375 -0.71 -2.54 22.18
C ILE A 375 0.14 -3.66 22.76
N GLN A 376 0.39 -3.62 24.06
CA GLN A 376 1.13 -4.67 24.76
C GLN A 376 0.34 -5.99 24.77
N GLU A 377 -0.98 -5.95 24.90
CA GLU A 377 -1.84 -7.13 24.77
C GLU A 377 -1.79 -7.72 23.35
N ILE A 378 -1.92 -6.88 22.32
CA ILE A 378 -1.78 -7.32 20.92
C ILE A 378 -0.41 -7.98 20.69
N ASN A 379 0.67 -7.37 21.18
CA ASN A 379 2.01 -7.93 21.05
C ASN A 379 2.15 -9.29 21.75
N ASN A 380 1.52 -9.48 22.91
CA ASN A 380 1.49 -10.78 23.60
C ASN A 380 0.77 -11.85 22.76
N ILE A 381 -0.33 -11.48 22.08
CA ILE A 381 -1.07 -12.39 21.19
C ILE A 381 -0.22 -12.74 19.96
N LEU A 382 0.43 -11.76 19.33
CA LEU A 382 1.31 -11.98 18.17
C LEU A 382 2.53 -12.86 18.53
N ALA A 383 3.03 -12.75 19.76
CA ALA A 383 4.11 -13.58 20.30
C ALA A 383 3.65 -14.97 20.78
N SER A 384 2.36 -15.29 20.71
CA SER A 384 1.85 -16.60 21.13
C SER A 384 2.23 -17.71 20.14
N LYS A 385 2.29 -18.96 20.63
CA LYS A 385 2.67 -20.12 19.82
C LYS A 385 1.75 -20.36 18.62
N GLU A 386 0.49 -19.97 18.71
CA GLU A 386 -0.49 -20.14 17.62
C GLU A 386 -0.05 -19.29 16.41
N PHE A 387 0.21 -17.99 16.61
CA PHE A 387 0.75 -17.10 15.57
C PHE A 387 2.15 -17.51 15.09
N HIS A 388 3.04 -17.97 15.98
CA HIS A 388 4.38 -18.43 15.59
C HIS A 388 4.39 -19.75 14.79
N SER A 389 3.51 -20.70 15.13
CA SER A 389 3.39 -21.97 14.39
C SER A 389 2.99 -21.75 12.93
N ILE A 390 2.30 -20.64 12.66
CA ILE A 390 1.86 -20.19 11.34
C ILE A 390 3.01 -19.52 10.57
N ASN A 391 3.85 -18.72 11.25
CA ASN A 391 4.98 -18.04 10.62
C ASN A 391 6.15 -18.98 10.25
N ASN A 392 6.32 -20.11 10.93
CA ASN A 392 7.52 -20.96 10.83
C ASN A 392 7.57 -21.94 9.63
N ASN A 393 6.68 -21.84 8.66
CA ASN A 393 6.81 -22.59 7.41
C ASN A 393 7.73 -21.84 6.42
N ASN A 394 9.04 -22.03 6.58
CA ASN A 394 10.13 -21.74 5.62
C ASN A 394 10.12 -20.34 4.95
N THR A 395 10.60 -19.32 5.65
CA THR A 395 10.99 -18.02 5.08
C THR A 395 12.51 -17.93 4.91
N THR A 396 13.07 -18.63 3.90
CA THR A 396 14.46 -18.41 3.46
C THR A 396 14.58 -17.49 2.25
N VAL A 397 13.46 -16.96 1.75
CA VAL A 397 13.48 -15.97 0.66
C VAL A 397 13.79 -14.62 1.28
N SER A 398 14.99 -14.09 1.00
CA SER A 398 15.33 -12.74 1.42
C SER A 398 14.37 -11.73 0.81
N ASP A 399 13.98 -10.76 1.59
CA ASP A 399 12.96 -9.78 1.23
C ASP A 399 13.35 -8.88 0.05
N ASP A 400 14.65 -8.80 -0.23
CA ASP A 400 15.21 -8.20 -1.43
C ASP A 400 14.91 -9.00 -2.69
N ILE A 401 14.82 -10.34 -2.61
CA ILE A 401 14.46 -11.18 -3.76
C ILE A 401 13.01 -10.91 -4.15
N LEU A 402 12.08 -10.81 -3.20
CA LEU A 402 10.66 -10.56 -3.50
C LEU A 402 10.46 -9.17 -4.11
N TYR A 403 11.10 -8.14 -3.56
CA TYR A 403 11.07 -6.79 -4.12
C TYR A 403 11.67 -6.78 -5.53
N LYS A 404 12.86 -7.37 -5.70
CA LYS A 404 13.48 -7.51 -7.02
C LYS A 404 12.57 -8.30 -7.95
N GLU A 405 11.85 -9.33 -7.51
CA GLU A 405 10.94 -10.10 -8.37
C GLU A 405 9.69 -9.35 -8.79
N LEU A 406 9.08 -8.59 -7.89
CA LEU A 406 7.95 -7.73 -8.21
C LEU A 406 8.33 -6.60 -9.18
N PHE A 407 9.59 -6.15 -9.14
CA PHE A 407 10.09 -5.02 -9.93
C PHE A 407 11.23 -5.40 -10.90
N LYS A 408 11.34 -6.69 -11.28
CA LYS A 408 12.54 -7.29 -11.95
C LYS A 408 12.87 -6.72 -13.33
N ASN A 409 11.98 -5.96 -13.94
CA ASN A 409 12.11 -5.56 -15.35
C ASN A 409 12.90 -4.26 -15.60
N HIS A 410 13.47 -3.61 -14.59
CA HIS A 410 14.24 -2.37 -14.81
C HIS A 410 15.70 -2.61 -15.25
N LEU A 411 16.22 -3.85 -15.20
CA LEU A 411 17.63 -4.13 -15.44
C LEU A 411 17.93 -4.92 -16.72
N GLU A 412 16.93 -5.52 -17.36
CA GLU A 412 17.14 -6.26 -18.62
C GLU A 412 16.37 -5.60 -19.76
N SER A 413 17.09 -5.29 -20.84
CA SER A 413 16.60 -4.75 -22.12
C SER A 413 15.70 -5.71 -22.93
N SER A 414 15.00 -6.63 -22.25
CA SER A 414 14.23 -7.72 -22.87
C SER A 414 12.73 -7.41 -23.05
N ASP A 415 12.23 -6.26 -22.57
CA ASP A 415 10.84 -5.79 -22.70
C ASP A 415 10.38 -5.49 -24.15
N ASN A 416 11.30 -5.54 -25.11
CA ASN A 416 10.96 -5.52 -26.53
C ASN A 416 10.21 -6.78 -26.99
N CYS A 417 10.25 -7.90 -26.25
CA CYS A 417 9.64 -9.16 -26.69
C CYS A 417 8.15 -9.28 -26.36
N CYS A 418 7.69 -8.77 -25.23
CA CYS A 418 6.28 -8.91 -24.82
C CYS A 418 5.38 -7.92 -25.57
N SER A 419 5.87 -6.68 -25.72
CA SER A 419 5.26 -5.63 -26.55
C SER A 419 5.23 -6.02 -28.02
N LYS A 420 6.33 -6.57 -28.59
CA LYS A 420 6.32 -7.18 -29.94
C LYS A 420 5.28 -8.28 -30.07
N ARG A 421 5.28 -9.28 -29.18
CA ARG A 421 4.35 -10.42 -29.27
C ARG A 421 2.88 -9.99 -29.17
N LYS A 422 2.57 -8.92 -28.45
CA LYS A 422 1.21 -8.36 -28.35
C LYS A 422 0.85 -7.57 -29.60
N ASN A 423 1.75 -6.72 -30.12
CA ASN A 423 1.54 -6.00 -31.38
C ASN A 423 1.42 -6.97 -32.56
N ASP A 424 2.24 -8.03 -32.61
CA ASP A 424 2.17 -9.08 -33.63
C ASP A 424 0.82 -9.82 -33.59
N ARG A 425 0.24 -10.03 -32.41
CA ARG A 425 -1.10 -10.63 -32.26
C ARG A 425 -2.21 -9.68 -32.71
N ILE A 426 -2.11 -8.40 -32.36
CA ILE A 426 -3.07 -7.37 -32.79
C ILE A 426 -3.02 -7.21 -34.32
N ASP A 427 -1.82 -7.16 -34.90
CA ASP A 427 -1.62 -7.08 -36.35
C ASP A 427 -2.14 -8.34 -37.06
N GLN A 428 -1.95 -9.53 -36.48
CA GLN A 428 -2.52 -10.78 -37.01
C GLN A 428 -4.05 -10.79 -36.97
N GLU A 429 -4.67 -10.27 -35.90
CA GLU A 429 -6.13 -10.16 -35.81
C GLU A 429 -6.70 -9.11 -36.77
N GLN A 430 -6.03 -7.97 -36.93
CA GLN A 430 -6.42 -6.95 -37.91
C GLN A 430 -6.30 -7.45 -39.35
N ARG A 431 -5.23 -8.20 -39.67
CA ARG A 431 -5.08 -8.86 -40.98
C ARG A 431 -6.16 -9.90 -41.23
N LYS A 432 -6.53 -10.71 -40.23
CA LYS A 432 -7.65 -11.66 -40.36
C LYS A 432 -8.98 -10.95 -40.63
N LYS A 433 -9.25 -9.82 -39.97
CA LYS A 433 -10.46 -9.02 -40.20
C LYS A 433 -10.49 -8.42 -41.60
N GLN A 434 -9.36 -7.90 -42.12
CA GLN A 434 -9.27 -7.41 -43.50
C GLN A 434 -9.44 -8.51 -44.54
N ILE A 435 -8.90 -9.71 -44.30
CA ILE A 435 -9.08 -10.85 -45.21
C ILE A 435 -10.54 -11.30 -45.22
N CYS A 436 -11.21 -11.36 -44.06
CA CYS A 436 -12.64 -11.67 -44.00
C CYS A 436 -13.49 -10.63 -44.74
N SER A 437 -13.22 -9.33 -44.57
CA SER A 437 -13.99 -8.30 -45.28
C SER A 437 -13.77 -8.34 -46.81
N GLN A 438 -12.54 -8.60 -47.26
CA GLN A 438 -12.24 -8.77 -48.68
C GLN A 438 -12.87 -10.05 -49.27
N MET A 439 -13.04 -11.10 -48.48
CA MET A 439 -13.77 -12.30 -48.91
C MET A 439 -15.27 -12.05 -49.00
N GLU A 440 -15.86 -11.30 -48.07
CA GLU A 440 -17.28 -10.90 -48.10
C GLU A 440 -17.59 -9.98 -49.29
N ASP A 441 -16.70 -9.02 -49.59
CA ASP A 441 -16.84 -8.14 -50.75
C ASP A 441 -16.78 -8.92 -52.07
N ASN A 442 -15.89 -9.91 -52.18
CA ASN A 442 -15.77 -10.74 -53.38
C ASN A 442 -16.95 -11.72 -53.57
N ILE A 443 -17.63 -12.13 -52.49
CA ILE A 443 -18.85 -12.95 -52.56
C ILE A 443 -20.06 -12.09 -52.95
N SER A 444 -20.04 -10.78 -52.68
CA SER A 444 -21.12 -9.85 -53.06
C SER A 444 -21.09 -9.41 -54.54
N ILE A 445 -19.97 -9.67 -55.24
CA ILE A 445 -19.74 -9.27 -56.64
C ILE A 445 -19.91 -10.45 -57.62
N ALA A 446 -20.02 -11.69 -57.13
CA ALA A 446 -20.32 -12.90 -57.91
C ALA A 446 -21.82 -13.26 -57.79
#